data_AF-M0LSE1-F1
#
_entry.id   AF-M0LSE1-F1
#
_cell.length_a   1.000
_cell.length_b   1.000
_cell.length_c   1.000
_cell.angle_alpha   90.00
_cell.angle_beta   90.00
_cell.angle_gamma   90.00
#
_symmetry.space_group_name_H-M   'P 1'
#
loop_
_entity.id
_entity.type
_entity.pdbx_description
1 polymer ?
#
loop_
_entity_poly.entity_id
_entity_poly.type
_entity_poly.pdbx_seq_one_letter_code
_entity_poly.pdbx_strand_id
1 'polypeptide(L)'
;MLGFTLTRGHEHESRSVDGPTIDAHTNESFWHVTYSRATTAGTGVDSLRTVRVERRGSPPGCTRAGGEKLTTPVPELPPMALSQSTVESAVEDYREHEPFFPVEQEQIETLPAAFRRGEFGWRDAAWVVRWYYRRSIGGVPNAERRRREAAFERNDYRAVRDAIVGAAGALESVSDGGDAESDAAERDALERLTVLEGVDVPVASAFLFFCDPDRRLVVGEREWEALGEYGPSENLGAYPDPPSIDAYGMYLDHARALADGLELECELAFEYDMWTLYRALWRRSPERE
;
A
#
# COMPACT_ATOMS: atom_id res chain seq x y z
N MET A 1 17.57 4.29 62.81
CA MET A 1 16.21 4.89 62.76
C MET A 1 16.28 5.90 61.63
N LEU A 2 15.75 5.73 60.41
CA LEU A 2 14.67 4.92 59.85
C LEU A 2 15.13 4.35 58.49
N GLY A 3 14.78 3.11 58.18
CA GLY A 3 14.82 2.58 56.82
C GLY A 3 13.38 2.27 56.40
N PHE A 4 12.85 2.99 55.41
CA PHE A 4 11.54 2.73 54.82
C PHE A 4 11.69 1.73 53.68
N THR A 5 11.10 0.54 53.83
CA THR A 5 10.87 -0.42 52.76
C THR A 5 9.58 -0.03 52.03
N LEU A 6 9.69 0.28 50.75
CA LEU A 6 8.54 0.58 49.87
C LEU A 6 8.18 -0.69 49.10
N THR A 7 7.06 -1.32 49.47
CA THR A 7 6.43 -2.41 48.72
C THR A 7 5.78 -1.84 47.45
N ARG A 8 6.24 -2.29 46.28
CA ARG A 8 5.74 -1.85 44.96
C ARG A 8 4.56 -2.73 44.55
N GLY A 9 3.39 -2.13 44.39
CA GLY A 9 2.19 -2.79 43.86
C GLY A 9 2.30 -2.98 42.34
N HIS A 10 1.92 -4.17 41.86
CA HIS A 10 1.65 -4.42 40.45
C HIS A 10 0.19 -4.06 40.18
N GLU A 11 -0.06 -3.05 39.33
CA GLU A 11 -1.39 -2.81 38.77
C GLU A 11 -1.56 -3.67 37.51
N HIS A 12 -2.66 -4.41 37.46
CA HIS A 12 -3.02 -5.29 36.36
C HIS A 12 -4.28 -4.70 35.70
N GLU A 13 -4.13 -4.03 34.56
CA GLU A 13 -5.28 -3.53 33.80
C GLU A 13 -5.66 -4.57 32.73
N SER A 14 -6.87 -5.13 32.81
CA SER A 14 -7.41 -6.10 31.85
C SER A 14 -8.67 -5.49 31.22
N ARG A 15 -8.65 -5.25 29.90
CA ARG A 15 -9.84 -4.86 29.13
C ARG A 15 -10.27 -6.02 28.25
N SER A 16 -11.50 -6.49 28.46
CA SER A 16 -12.21 -7.46 27.62
C SER A 16 -13.14 -6.68 26.69
N VAL A 17 -13.10 -6.96 25.39
CA VAL A 17 -14.06 -6.42 24.42
C VAL A 17 -14.77 -7.62 23.79
N ASP A 18 -16.07 -7.74 24.07
CA ASP A 18 -16.91 -8.80 23.50
C ASP A 18 -17.51 -8.33 22.16
N GLY A 19 -17.19 -9.06 21.08
CA GLY A 19 -17.79 -8.89 19.75
C GLY A 19 -19.01 -9.81 19.52
N PRO A 20 -19.82 -9.55 18.48
CA PRO A 20 -21.16 -10.12 18.35
C PRO A 20 -21.16 -11.63 18.07
N THR A 21 -22.14 -12.31 18.66
CA THR A 21 -22.39 -13.76 18.54
C THR A 21 -23.10 -14.06 17.22
N ILE A 22 -22.53 -14.95 16.40
CA ILE A 22 -23.19 -15.54 15.22
C ILE A 22 -23.24 -17.06 15.40
N ASP A 23 -24.40 -17.62 15.04
CA ASP A 23 -24.86 -18.97 15.36
C ASP A 23 -24.12 -20.07 14.57
N ALA A 24 -24.10 -21.26 15.18
CA ALA A 24 -23.13 -22.31 14.97
C ALA A 24 -23.51 -23.27 13.83
N HIS A 25 -22.91 -23.13 12.63
CA HIS A 25 -22.91 -24.23 11.65
C HIS A 25 -21.70 -24.35 10.72
N THR A 26 -20.61 -23.61 10.90
CA THR A 26 -19.36 -23.84 10.17
C THR A 26 -18.26 -24.33 11.09
N ASN A 27 -17.59 -25.39 10.66
CA ASN A 27 -16.54 -26.09 11.41
C ASN A 27 -15.22 -25.30 11.35
N GLU A 28 -15.21 -24.10 11.91
CA GLU A 28 -14.04 -23.24 12.00
C GLU A 28 -13.45 -23.28 13.41
N SER A 29 -12.13 -23.42 13.47
CA SER A 29 -11.40 -23.48 14.72
C SER A 29 -11.24 -22.06 15.28
N PHE A 30 -11.98 -21.73 16.34
CA PHE A 30 -11.91 -20.42 16.97
C PHE A 30 -10.74 -20.33 17.95
N TRP A 31 -9.92 -19.30 17.78
CA TRP A 31 -8.79 -18.98 18.65
C TRP A 31 -9.11 -17.71 19.44
N HIS A 32 -8.95 -17.75 20.76
CA HIS A 32 -8.99 -16.55 21.59
C HIS A 32 -7.56 -16.12 21.89
N VAL A 33 -7.20 -14.92 21.42
CA VAL A 33 -5.88 -14.33 21.65
C VAL A 33 -6.05 -13.21 22.64
N THR A 34 -5.34 -13.30 23.78
CA THR A 34 -5.34 -12.24 24.78
C THR A 34 -3.94 -11.65 24.89
N TYR A 35 -3.84 -10.33 24.77
CA TYR A 35 -2.59 -9.60 24.91
C TYR A 35 -2.49 -9.04 26.33
N SER A 36 -1.37 -9.31 27.00
CA SER A 36 -1.05 -8.67 28.27
C SER A 36 0.35 -8.07 28.21
N ARG A 37 0.46 -6.79 28.57
CA ARG A 37 1.72 -6.06 28.68
C ARG A 37 2.13 -6.03 30.15
N ALA A 38 3.34 -6.49 30.47
CA ALA A 38 3.93 -6.32 31.79
C ALA A 38 5.06 -5.30 31.71
N THR A 39 4.87 -4.13 32.31
CA THR A 39 5.90 -3.10 32.40
C THR A 39 6.75 -3.35 33.65
N THR A 40 7.98 -3.84 33.47
CA THR A 40 8.94 -3.97 34.58
C THR A 40 9.64 -2.63 34.79
N ALA A 41 9.24 -1.89 35.81
CA ALA A 41 9.82 -0.58 36.08
C ALA A 41 11.26 -0.68 36.66
N GLY A 42 12.28 -0.49 35.82
CA GLY A 42 13.65 -0.24 36.30
C GLY A 42 14.80 -0.59 35.37
N THR A 43 14.56 -1.31 34.27
CA THR A 43 15.57 -1.57 33.24
C THR A 43 14.93 -1.31 31.90
N GLY A 44 15.46 -0.39 31.11
CA GLY A 44 14.98 0.00 29.77
C GLY A 44 15.14 -1.10 28.73
N VAL A 45 14.65 -2.30 29.04
CA VAL A 45 14.54 -3.45 28.16
C VAL A 45 13.08 -3.85 28.22
N ASP A 46 12.36 -3.60 27.12
CA ASP A 46 10.94 -3.93 26.99
C ASP A 46 10.80 -5.44 27.18
N SER A 47 10.15 -5.85 28.27
CA SER A 47 10.11 -7.24 28.70
C SER A 47 8.97 -7.96 28.00
N LEU A 48 9.33 -8.95 27.18
CA LEU A 48 8.54 -10.08 26.67
C LEU A 48 7.01 -9.90 26.62
N ARG A 49 6.48 -9.70 25.40
CA ARG A 49 5.06 -9.94 25.10
C ARG A 49 4.78 -11.43 25.28
N THR A 50 3.96 -11.77 26.29
CA THR A 50 3.49 -13.15 26.44
C THR A 50 2.14 -13.25 25.75
N VAL A 51 2.10 -13.95 24.62
CA VAL A 51 0.85 -14.23 23.90
C VAL A 51 0.28 -15.55 24.42
N ARG A 52 -0.92 -15.49 25.00
CA ARG A 52 -1.63 -16.69 25.41
C ARG A 52 -2.74 -16.97 24.40
N VAL A 53 -2.58 -18.07 23.69
CA VAL A 53 -3.54 -18.56 22.70
C VAL A 53 -4.24 -19.77 23.32
N GLU A 54 -5.55 -19.65 23.58
CA GLU A 54 -6.35 -20.76 24.09
C GLU A 54 -7.38 -21.19 23.03
N ARG A 55 -7.38 -22.50 22.76
CA ARG A 55 -8.41 -23.15 21.95
C ARG A 55 -9.68 -23.28 22.81
N ARG A 56 -10.80 -22.75 22.34
CA ARG A 56 -12.08 -22.98 23.02
C ARG A 56 -12.42 -24.48 22.95
N GLY A 57 -12.48 -25.15 24.11
CA GLY A 57 -12.87 -26.56 24.23
C GLY A 57 -11.95 -27.47 25.06
N SER A 58 -10.82 -26.99 25.58
CA SER A 58 -10.03 -27.79 26.52
C SER A 58 -10.67 -27.83 27.92
N PRO A 59 -10.84 -29.01 28.54
CA PRO A 59 -11.40 -29.10 29.88
C PRO A 59 -10.45 -28.50 30.92
N PRO A 60 -10.96 -27.77 31.93
CA PRO A 60 -10.12 -27.17 32.96
C PRO A 60 -9.58 -28.26 33.90
N GLY A 61 -8.24 -28.39 33.99
CA GLY A 61 -7.63 -29.20 35.05
C GLY A 61 -6.42 -30.07 34.71
N CYS A 62 -5.67 -29.83 33.64
CA CYS A 62 -4.44 -30.59 33.38
C CYS A 62 -3.20 -29.70 33.43
N THR A 63 -2.70 -29.41 34.64
CA THR A 63 -1.33 -28.96 34.86
C THR A 63 -0.39 -30.12 34.56
N ARG A 64 0.34 -30.07 33.44
CA ARG A 64 1.50 -30.93 33.22
C ARG A 64 2.76 -30.09 33.38
N ALA A 65 3.47 -30.34 34.47
CA ALA A 65 4.84 -29.89 34.65
C ALA A 65 5.74 -30.61 33.63
N GLY A 66 6.38 -29.85 32.76
CA GLY A 66 7.32 -30.34 31.77
C GLY A 66 7.96 -29.16 31.07
N GLY A 67 9.19 -28.83 31.45
CA GLY A 67 10.01 -27.86 30.74
C GLY A 67 10.41 -28.41 29.38
N GLU A 68 9.52 -28.32 28.41
CA GLU A 68 9.89 -28.35 27.00
C GLU A 68 9.84 -26.91 26.51
N LYS A 69 10.98 -26.40 26.05
CA LYS A 69 11.01 -25.23 25.20
C LYS A 69 10.20 -25.59 23.96
N LEU A 70 8.90 -25.29 23.97
CA LEU A 70 8.13 -25.12 22.75
C LEU A 70 8.73 -23.87 22.09
N THR A 71 9.77 -24.09 21.28
CA THR A 71 10.01 -23.24 20.13
C THR A 71 8.82 -23.52 19.21
N THR A 72 7.67 -22.89 19.49
CA THR A 72 6.61 -22.81 18.50
C THR A 72 7.24 -22.20 17.26
N PRO A 73 7.20 -22.88 16.10
CA PRO A 73 7.55 -22.20 14.88
C PRO A 73 6.60 -21.01 14.79
N VAL A 74 7.17 -19.82 14.59
CA VAL A 74 6.43 -18.69 14.04
C VAL A 74 5.62 -19.27 12.88
N PRO A 75 4.29 -19.09 12.82
CA PRO A 75 3.52 -19.60 11.70
C PRO A 75 4.22 -19.12 10.44
N GLU A 76 4.72 -20.08 9.65
CA GLU A 76 5.38 -19.82 8.39
C GLU A 76 4.32 -19.08 7.56
N LEU A 77 4.52 -17.78 7.35
CA LEU A 77 3.71 -16.99 6.44
C LEU A 77 3.63 -17.78 5.12
N PRO A 78 2.46 -17.84 4.47
CA PRO A 78 2.37 -18.58 3.22
C PRO A 78 3.48 -18.09 2.26
N PRO A 79 4.09 -18.98 1.47
CA PRO A 79 5.21 -18.67 0.58
C PRO A 79 4.90 -17.64 -0.54
N MET A 80 3.74 -16.99 -0.48
CA MET A 80 3.20 -16.00 -1.40
C MET A 80 2.86 -14.66 -0.73
N ALA A 81 3.31 -14.41 0.49
CA ALA A 81 3.28 -13.06 1.05
C ALA A 81 4.47 -12.26 0.50
N LEU A 82 4.25 -11.02 0.04
CA LEU A 82 5.35 -10.08 -0.17
C LEU A 82 6.02 -9.87 1.20
N SER A 83 7.20 -10.46 1.40
CA SER A 83 8.02 -10.19 2.58
C SER A 83 8.91 -8.97 2.34
N GLN A 84 9.40 -8.35 3.42
CA GLN A 84 10.44 -7.31 3.36
C GLN A 84 11.59 -7.68 2.41
N SER A 85 12.20 -8.85 2.61
CA SER A 85 13.33 -9.31 1.80
C SER A 85 12.98 -9.49 0.32
N THR A 86 11.73 -9.87 0.02
CA THR A 86 11.25 -10.01 -1.35
C THR A 86 11.04 -8.64 -2.00
N VAL A 87 10.49 -7.67 -1.25
CA VAL A 87 10.34 -6.28 -1.69
C VAL A 87 11.70 -5.66 -1.98
N GLU A 88 12.64 -5.76 -1.05
CA GLU A 88 14.01 -5.21 -1.22
C GLU A 88 14.70 -5.80 -2.44
N SER A 89 14.66 -7.13 -2.60
CA SER A 89 15.24 -7.79 -3.77
C SER A 89 14.57 -7.37 -5.07
N ALA A 90 13.24 -7.21 -5.08
CA ALA A 90 12.50 -6.80 -6.26
C ALA A 90 12.79 -5.34 -6.64
N VAL A 91 12.95 -4.45 -5.65
CA VAL A 91 13.26 -3.04 -5.87
C VAL A 91 14.68 -2.86 -6.44
N GLU A 92 15.65 -3.62 -5.92
CA GLU A 92 17.01 -3.58 -6.47
C GLU A 92 17.05 -4.16 -7.90
N ASP A 93 16.33 -5.25 -8.14
CA ASP A 93 16.20 -5.85 -9.47
C ASP A 93 15.53 -4.89 -10.47
N TYR A 94 14.50 -4.15 -10.04
CA TYR A 94 13.88 -3.08 -10.85
C TYR A 94 14.90 -2.01 -11.21
N ARG A 95 15.68 -1.54 -10.22
CA ARG A 95 16.69 -0.50 -10.41
C ARG A 95 17.79 -0.92 -11.39
N GLU A 96 18.23 -2.18 -11.33
CA GLU A 96 19.30 -2.69 -12.18
C GLU A 96 18.84 -2.92 -13.63
N HIS A 97 17.62 -3.43 -13.82
CA HIS A 97 17.18 -3.95 -15.11
C HIS A 97 16.17 -3.09 -15.86
N GLU A 98 15.40 -2.22 -15.19
CA GLU A 98 14.35 -1.47 -15.87
C GLU A 98 14.92 -0.28 -16.66
N PRO A 99 14.77 -0.27 -18.00
CA PRO A 99 15.42 0.74 -18.86
C PRO A 99 15.00 2.18 -18.56
N PHE A 100 13.81 2.37 -17.99
CA PHE A 100 13.26 3.68 -17.68
C PHE A 100 13.59 4.18 -16.27
N PHE A 101 14.15 3.33 -15.39
CA PHE A 101 14.38 3.68 -13.98
C PHE A 101 15.16 5.00 -13.79
N PRO A 102 16.28 5.28 -14.51
CA PRO A 102 17.02 6.52 -14.29
C PRO A 102 16.20 7.79 -14.57
N VAL A 103 15.36 7.76 -15.61
CA VAL A 103 14.52 8.90 -15.98
C VAL A 103 13.29 8.96 -15.08
N GLU A 104 12.72 7.82 -14.72
CA GLU A 104 11.61 7.74 -13.77
C GLU A 104 12.00 8.34 -12.41
N GLN A 105 13.18 7.97 -11.88
CA GLN A 105 13.70 8.54 -10.64
C GLN A 105 13.81 10.07 -10.71
N GLU A 106 14.40 10.62 -11.78
CA GLU A 106 14.50 12.07 -11.96
C GLU A 106 13.11 12.74 -11.95
N GLN A 107 12.12 12.11 -12.57
CA GLN A 107 10.76 12.65 -12.63
C GLN A 107 10.03 12.53 -11.29
N ILE A 108 10.22 11.45 -10.54
CA ILE A 108 9.71 11.29 -9.17
C ILE A 108 10.26 12.38 -8.25
N GLU A 109 11.54 12.76 -8.40
CA GLU A 109 12.18 13.78 -7.57
C GLU A 109 11.75 15.22 -7.94
N THR A 110 11.30 15.47 -9.18
CA THR A 110 11.09 16.83 -9.71
C THR A 110 9.63 17.18 -10.01
N LEU A 111 8.86 16.26 -10.57
CA LEU A 111 7.47 16.52 -10.98
C LEU A 111 6.52 16.85 -9.85
N PRO A 112 6.57 16.24 -8.64
CA PRO A 112 5.60 16.55 -7.60
C PRO A 112 5.54 18.04 -7.27
N ALA A 113 6.70 18.68 -7.07
CA ALA A 113 6.78 20.10 -6.80
C ALA A 113 6.40 20.95 -8.02
N ALA A 114 6.84 20.55 -9.22
CA ALA A 114 6.54 21.26 -10.45
C ALA A 114 5.03 21.25 -10.76
N PHE A 115 4.35 20.12 -10.61
CA PHE A 115 2.91 19.97 -10.80
C PHE A 115 2.11 20.78 -9.79
N ARG A 116 2.47 20.75 -8.50
CA ARG A 116 1.84 21.60 -7.48
C ARG A 116 1.95 23.09 -7.80
N ARG A 117 3.12 23.56 -8.23
CA ARG A 117 3.38 24.98 -8.53
C ARG A 117 2.93 25.39 -9.95
N GLY A 118 2.64 24.41 -10.80
CA GLY A 118 2.41 24.64 -12.23
C GLY A 118 3.66 25.15 -12.97
N GLU A 119 4.84 24.75 -12.50
CA GLU A 119 6.20 25.08 -13.00
C GLU A 119 6.75 23.97 -13.93
N PHE A 120 5.87 23.25 -14.61
CA PHE A 120 6.22 22.25 -15.62
C PHE A 120 5.95 22.80 -17.02
N GLY A 121 6.52 22.17 -18.04
CA GLY A 121 6.24 22.42 -19.45
C GLY A 121 5.41 21.32 -20.10
N TRP A 122 5.03 21.53 -21.35
CA TRP A 122 4.31 20.53 -22.16
C TRP A 122 5.02 19.18 -22.24
N ARG A 123 6.35 19.19 -22.30
CA ARG A 123 7.15 17.96 -22.42
C ARG A 123 7.04 17.08 -21.19
N ASP A 124 6.89 17.68 -20.01
CA ASP A 124 6.80 16.98 -18.73
C ASP A 124 5.42 16.30 -18.62
N ALA A 125 4.34 17.03 -18.92
CA ALA A 125 3.00 16.45 -18.96
C ALA A 125 2.88 15.34 -20.03
N ALA A 126 3.41 15.57 -21.23
CA ALA A 126 3.43 14.55 -22.29
C ALA A 126 4.38 13.39 -21.97
N TRP A 127 5.38 13.58 -21.10
CA TRP A 127 6.25 12.51 -20.66
C TRP A 127 5.47 11.50 -19.82
N VAL A 128 4.60 11.92 -18.90
CA VAL A 128 3.79 11.01 -18.07
C VAL A 128 2.92 10.10 -18.94
N VAL A 129 2.23 10.67 -19.94
CA VAL A 129 1.41 9.88 -20.88
C VAL A 129 2.27 8.86 -21.66
N ARG A 130 3.43 9.28 -22.16
CA ARG A 130 4.34 8.39 -22.88
C ARG A 130 4.93 7.32 -21.97
N TRP A 131 5.29 7.67 -20.74
CA TRP A 131 5.80 6.75 -19.74
C TRP A 131 4.76 5.67 -19.44
N TYR A 132 3.49 6.03 -19.25
CA TYR A 132 2.41 5.08 -18.96
C TYR A 132 2.31 3.97 -20.02
N TYR A 133 2.42 4.31 -21.30
CA TYR A 133 2.36 3.30 -22.36
C TYR A 133 3.70 2.60 -22.63
N ARG A 134 4.84 3.25 -22.35
CA ARG A 134 6.16 2.71 -22.64
C ARG A 134 6.68 1.77 -21.57
N ARG A 135 6.22 1.91 -20.32
CA ARG A 135 6.54 0.98 -19.23
C ARG A 135 6.06 -0.43 -19.58
N SER A 136 4.90 -0.58 -20.22
CA SER A 136 4.39 -1.86 -20.72
C SER A 136 4.94 -2.23 -22.11
N ILE A 137 6.25 -2.48 -22.22
CA ILE A 137 6.88 -2.90 -23.49
C ILE A 137 6.15 -4.16 -24.01
N GLY A 138 5.47 -4.03 -25.14
CA GLY A 138 4.72 -5.13 -25.78
C GLY A 138 3.26 -5.27 -25.34
N GLY A 139 2.86 -4.72 -24.19
CA GLY A 139 1.50 -4.85 -23.65
C GLY A 139 0.43 -4.01 -24.36
N VAL A 140 0.82 -2.88 -24.97
CA VAL A 140 -0.11 -2.03 -25.73
C VAL A 140 0.29 -1.97 -27.20
N PRO A 141 -0.61 -2.29 -28.15
CA PRO A 141 -0.34 -2.16 -29.57
C PRO A 141 0.13 -0.75 -29.93
N ASN A 142 1.22 -0.65 -30.71
CA ASN A 142 1.85 0.62 -31.06
C ASN A 142 0.87 1.64 -31.67
N ALA A 143 -0.09 1.17 -32.48
CA ALA A 143 -1.12 2.00 -33.07
C ALA A 143 -2.07 2.63 -32.02
N GLU A 144 -2.46 1.87 -30.99
CA GLU A 144 -3.32 2.39 -29.92
C GLU A 144 -2.58 3.39 -29.07
N ARG A 145 -1.36 3.07 -28.65
CA ARG A 145 -0.48 4.03 -27.96
C ARG A 145 -0.37 5.34 -28.73
N ARG A 146 -0.05 5.28 -30.02
CA ARG A 146 0.09 6.50 -30.86
C ARG A 146 -1.21 7.29 -30.97
N ARG A 147 -2.37 6.64 -31.03
CA ARG A 147 -3.67 7.33 -31.01
C ARG A 147 -3.87 8.09 -29.71
N ARG A 148 -3.56 7.47 -28.57
CA ARG A 148 -3.72 8.07 -27.24
C ARG A 148 -2.76 9.22 -27.00
N GLU A 149 -1.49 9.05 -27.35
CA GLU A 149 -0.48 10.12 -27.33
C GLU A 149 -0.92 11.30 -28.24
N ALA A 150 -1.35 11.02 -29.48
CA ALA A 150 -1.83 12.05 -30.39
C ALA A 150 -3.15 12.70 -29.95
N ALA A 151 -3.97 12.03 -29.14
CA ALA A 151 -5.15 12.62 -28.52
C ALA A 151 -4.78 13.60 -27.42
N PHE A 152 -3.85 13.19 -26.55
CA PHE A 152 -3.30 14.10 -25.55
C PHE A 152 -2.68 15.35 -26.17
N GLU A 153 -1.99 15.17 -27.30
CA GLU A 153 -1.32 16.28 -27.98
C GLU A 153 -2.27 17.35 -28.57
N ARG A 154 -3.57 17.06 -28.68
CA ARG A 154 -4.57 18.03 -29.17
C ARG A 154 -5.13 18.94 -28.09
N ASN A 155 -4.93 18.62 -26.82
CA ASN A 155 -5.39 19.48 -25.74
C ASN A 155 -4.68 20.84 -25.77
N ASP A 156 -5.40 21.88 -25.35
CA ASP A 156 -4.77 23.17 -25.09
C ASP A 156 -3.85 23.08 -23.86
N TYR A 157 -2.66 23.68 -23.95
CA TYR A 157 -1.67 23.60 -22.87
C TYR A 157 -2.19 24.19 -21.55
N ARG A 158 -2.97 25.28 -21.59
CA ARG A 158 -3.53 25.87 -20.38
C ARG A 158 -4.55 24.93 -19.75
N ALA A 159 -5.37 24.26 -20.56
CA ALA A 159 -6.31 23.25 -20.05
C ALA A 159 -5.58 22.08 -19.37
N VAL A 160 -4.49 21.57 -19.98
CA VAL A 160 -3.64 20.54 -19.37
C VAL A 160 -3.02 21.04 -18.07
N ARG A 161 -2.49 22.27 -18.06
CA ARG A 161 -1.90 22.86 -16.86
C ARG A 161 -2.92 23.00 -15.74
N ASP A 162 -4.08 23.56 -16.03
CA ASP A 162 -5.13 23.82 -15.05
C ASP A 162 -5.70 22.51 -14.47
N ALA A 163 -5.81 21.46 -15.30
CA ALA A 163 -6.21 20.12 -14.84
C ALA A 163 -5.19 19.48 -13.89
N ILE A 164 -3.90 19.47 -14.24
CA ILE A 164 -2.85 18.86 -13.42
C ILE A 164 -2.64 19.65 -12.11
N VAL A 165 -2.56 20.98 -12.17
CA VAL A 165 -2.44 21.82 -10.97
C VAL A 165 -3.68 21.67 -10.10
N GLY A 166 -4.86 21.61 -10.71
CA GLY A 166 -6.11 21.39 -10.00
C GLY A 166 -6.16 20.04 -9.28
N ALA A 167 -5.71 18.98 -9.95
CA ALA A 167 -5.60 17.65 -9.35
C ALA A 167 -4.59 17.63 -8.20
N ALA A 168 -3.39 18.21 -8.38
CA ALA A 168 -2.39 18.30 -7.33
C ALA A 168 -2.89 19.10 -6.11
N GLY A 169 -3.61 20.20 -6.33
CA GLY A 169 -4.21 21.02 -5.27
C GLY A 169 -5.35 20.32 -4.53
N ALA A 170 -6.14 19.48 -5.22
CA ALA A 170 -7.15 18.65 -4.57
C ALA A 170 -6.51 17.67 -3.57
N LEU A 171 -5.40 17.04 -3.96
CA LEU A 171 -4.66 16.10 -3.08
C LEU A 171 -3.99 16.78 -1.89
N GLU A 172 -3.39 17.96 -2.09
CA GLU A 172 -2.68 18.70 -1.02
C GLU A 172 -3.63 19.15 0.10
N SER A 173 -4.87 19.47 -0.26
CA SER A 173 -5.89 20.00 0.65
C SER A 173 -6.32 19.02 1.75
N VAL A 174 -5.95 17.73 1.65
CA VAL A 174 -6.38 16.64 2.55
C VAL A 174 -5.25 16.09 3.41
N SER A 175 -4.13 16.81 3.53
CA SER A 175 -2.95 16.33 4.28
C SER A 175 -3.21 16.03 5.77
N ASP A 176 -4.30 16.56 6.35
CA ASP A 176 -4.75 16.31 7.73
C ASP A 176 -6.14 15.63 7.84
N GLY A 177 -6.73 15.22 6.71
CA GLY A 177 -8.09 14.67 6.63
C GLY A 177 -8.15 13.16 6.88
N GLY A 178 -9.32 12.65 7.26
CA GLY A 178 -9.57 11.20 7.36
C GLY A 178 -9.81 10.53 6.01
N ASP A 179 -9.86 9.20 5.97
CA ASP A 179 -9.94 8.38 4.74
C ASP A 179 -11.00 8.88 3.74
N ALA A 180 -12.21 9.20 4.21
CA ALA A 180 -13.30 9.67 3.35
C ALA A 180 -13.02 11.01 2.64
N GLU A 181 -12.23 11.90 3.26
CA GLU A 181 -11.80 13.15 2.60
C GLU A 181 -10.74 12.84 1.54
N SER A 182 -9.86 11.86 1.79
CA SER A 182 -8.82 11.45 0.84
C SER A 182 -9.45 10.85 -0.41
N ASP A 183 -10.45 9.99 -0.26
CA ASP A 183 -11.20 9.39 -1.37
C ASP A 183 -11.90 10.45 -2.22
N ALA A 184 -12.51 11.44 -1.56
CA ALA A 184 -13.17 12.54 -2.25
C ALA A 184 -12.19 13.39 -3.06
N ALA A 185 -11.00 13.67 -2.52
CA ALA A 185 -9.95 14.40 -3.23
C ALA A 185 -9.36 13.60 -4.39
N GLU A 186 -9.18 12.30 -4.24
CA GLU A 186 -8.71 11.42 -5.32
C GLU A 186 -9.72 11.33 -6.47
N ARG A 187 -11.01 11.23 -6.13
CA ARG A 187 -12.09 11.32 -7.11
C ARG A 187 -12.06 12.66 -7.86
N ASP A 188 -12.03 13.78 -7.15
CA ASP A 188 -11.96 15.13 -7.77
C ASP A 188 -10.71 15.26 -8.67
N ALA A 189 -9.56 14.76 -8.21
CA ALA A 189 -8.33 14.78 -8.98
C ALA A 189 -8.43 13.96 -10.29
N LEU A 190 -9.02 12.76 -10.25
CA LEU A 190 -9.26 11.95 -11.44
C LEU A 190 -10.30 12.58 -12.39
N GLU A 191 -11.38 13.13 -11.87
CA GLU A 191 -12.41 13.81 -12.67
C GLU A 191 -11.83 15.00 -13.44
N ARG A 192 -10.92 15.77 -12.82
CA ARG A 192 -10.22 16.88 -13.48
C ARG A 192 -9.30 16.41 -14.60
N LEU A 193 -8.58 15.31 -14.40
CA LEU A 193 -7.62 14.79 -15.38
C LEU A 193 -8.31 14.10 -16.55
N THR A 194 -9.39 13.35 -16.29
CA THR A 194 -10.10 12.55 -17.31
C THR A 194 -10.96 13.38 -18.27
N VAL A 195 -11.08 14.69 -18.04
CA VAL A 195 -11.61 15.65 -19.02
C VAL A 195 -10.67 15.85 -20.21
N LEU A 196 -9.37 15.60 -20.07
CA LEU A 196 -8.38 15.79 -21.13
C LEU A 196 -8.48 14.69 -22.18
N GLU A 197 -8.40 15.05 -23.46
CA GLU A 197 -8.35 14.06 -24.54
C GLU A 197 -7.14 13.13 -24.35
N GLY A 198 -7.33 11.82 -24.51
CA GLY A 198 -6.26 10.84 -24.37
C GLY A 198 -5.88 10.47 -22.92
N VAL A 199 -6.58 11.00 -21.92
CA VAL A 199 -6.40 10.69 -20.50
C VAL A 199 -7.62 9.91 -19.98
N ASP A 200 -7.48 8.59 -19.86
CA ASP A 200 -8.43 7.74 -19.13
C ASP A 200 -7.94 7.51 -17.69
N VAL A 201 -8.69 6.74 -16.89
CA VAL A 201 -8.35 6.49 -15.47
C VAL A 201 -6.92 5.93 -15.29
N PRO A 202 -6.44 4.97 -16.10
CA PRO A 202 -5.05 4.53 -15.97
C PRO A 202 -4.02 5.63 -16.23
N VAL A 203 -4.18 6.44 -17.28
CA VAL A 203 -3.27 7.58 -17.53
C VAL A 203 -3.42 8.65 -16.44
N ALA A 204 -4.63 8.91 -15.97
CA ALA A 204 -4.87 9.85 -14.87
C ALA A 204 -4.19 9.37 -13.57
N SER A 205 -4.24 8.09 -13.25
CA SER A 205 -3.53 7.52 -12.10
C SER A 205 -2.01 7.68 -12.20
N ALA A 206 -1.44 7.64 -13.41
CA ALA A 206 -0.03 7.93 -13.62
C ALA A 206 0.29 9.39 -13.27
N PHE A 207 -0.57 10.34 -13.64
CA PHE A 207 -0.42 11.73 -13.19
C PHE A 207 -0.49 11.84 -11.67
N LEU A 208 -1.44 11.16 -11.01
CA LEU A 208 -1.54 11.19 -9.56
C LEU A 208 -0.29 10.59 -8.88
N PHE A 209 0.25 9.50 -9.44
CA PHE A 209 1.50 8.90 -9.00
C PHE A 209 2.67 9.89 -9.05
N PHE A 210 2.82 10.69 -10.12
CA PHE A 210 3.85 11.73 -10.18
C PHE A 210 3.50 13.02 -9.41
N CYS A 211 2.24 13.22 -9.00
CA CYS A 211 1.86 14.32 -8.11
C CYS A 211 2.26 14.03 -6.66
N ASP A 212 2.08 12.78 -6.22
CA ASP A 212 2.34 12.33 -4.87
C ASP A 212 2.69 10.83 -4.85
N PRO A 213 3.96 10.49 -5.14
CA PRO A 213 4.44 9.13 -5.27
C PRO A 213 4.51 8.37 -3.94
N ASP A 214 4.31 9.07 -2.82
CA ASP A 214 4.35 8.47 -1.49
C ASP A 214 3.01 7.78 -1.16
N ARG A 215 1.91 8.28 -1.73
CA ARG A 215 0.54 7.89 -1.34
C ARG A 215 -0.33 7.41 -2.50
N ARG A 216 0.09 7.58 -3.74
CA ARG A 216 -0.66 7.19 -4.94
C ARG A 216 0.11 6.15 -5.73
N LEU A 217 -0.61 5.26 -6.40
CA LEU A 217 -0.03 4.18 -7.18
C LEU A 217 -0.69 4.16 -8.55
N VAL A 218 0.10 4.08 -9.62
CA VAL A 218 -0.43 3.92 -10.98
C VAL A 218 -1.21 2.61 -11.11
N VAL A 219 -2.33 2.61 -11.82
CA VAL A 219 -3.09 1.40 -12.12
C VAL A 219 -2.80 0.91 -13.54
N GLY A 220 -2.58 -0.38 -13.65
CA GLY A 220 -2.52 -1.13 -14.90
C GLY A 220 -2.89 -2.60 -14.63
N GLU A 221 -3.15 -3.36 -15.68
CA GLU A 221 -3.51 -4.80 -15.55
C GLU A 221 -2.44 -5.56 -14.77
N ARG A 222 -1.17 -5.27 -15.07
CA ARG A 222 0.00 -5.89 -14.44
C ARG A 222 0.01 -5.67 -12.92
N GLU A 223 -0.10 -4.41 -12.47
CA GLU A 223 -0.09 -4.09 -11.05
C GLU A 223 -1.35 -4.59 -10.33
N TRP A 224 -2.49 -4.55 -11.01
CA TRP A 224 -3.76 -5.05 -10.47
C TRP A 224 -3.70 -6.55 -10.18
N GLU A 225 -3.18 -7.34 -11.12
CA GLU A 225 -3.01 -8.79 -10.95
C GLU A 225 -2.04 -9.11 -9.81
N ALA A 226 -0.88 -8.44 -9.76
CA ALA A 226 0.08 -8.63 -8.68
C ALA A 226 -0.51 -8.23 -7.32
N LEU A 227 -1.25 -7.13 -7.24
CA LEU A 227 -1.91 -6.72 -6.02
C LEU A 227 -2.99 -7.71 -5.59
N GLY A 228 -3.71 -8.33 -6.54
CA GLY A 228 -4.65 -9.41 -6.25
C GLY A 228 -3.98 -10.70 -5.76
N GLU A 229 -2.73 -10.96 -6.16
CA GLU A 229 -1.96 -12.13 -5.72
C GLU A 229 -1.34 -11.92 -4.32
N TYR A 230 -0.78 -10.73 -4.07
CA TYR A 230 0.04 -10.46 -2.88
C TYR A 230 -0.67 -9.62 -1.81
N GLY A 231 -1.74 -8.91 -2.17
CA GLY A 231 -2.51 -8.06 -1.27
C GLY A 231 -3.47 -8.86 -0.38
N PRO A 232 -4.16 -8.18 0.57
CA PRO A 232 -5.22 -8.81 1.35
C PRO A 232 -6.25 -9.43 0.39
N SER A 233 -6.42 -10.75 0.52
CA SER A 233 -6.97 -11.67 -0.50
C SER A 233 -8.47 -11.55 -0.79
N GLU A 234 -9.11 -10.43 -0.43
CA GLU A 234 -10.54 -10.22 -0.66
C GLU A 234 -10.76 -9.04 -1.63
N ASN A 235 -11.54 -9.24 -2.70
CA ASN A 235 -12.30 -8.21 -3.45
C ASN A 235 -11.73 -7.41 -4.62
N LEU A 236 -10.46 -7.49 -5.04
CA LEU A 236 -10.05 -6.75 -6.26
C LEU A 236 -10.67 -7.32 -7.56
N GLY A 237 -10.84 -8.65 -7.65
CA GLY A 237 -11.41 -9.29 -8.84
C GLY A 237 -10.54 -9.13 -10.10
N ALA A 238 -11.12 -9.45 -11.26
CA ALA A 238 -10.43 -9.30 -12.55
C ALA A 238 -10.25 -7.82 -12.91
N TYR A 239 -9.16 -7.50 -13.63
CA TYR A 239 -8.89 -6.14 -14.09
C TYR A 239 -10.06 -5.60 -14.94
N PRO A 240 -10.69 -4.47 -14.56
CA PRO A 240 -11.69 -3.83 -15.39
C PRO A 240 -11.02 -3.07 -16.53
N ASP A 241 -11.45 -3.28 -17.78
CA ASP A 241 -10.88 -2.64 -18.97
C ASP A 241 -11.93 -1.74 -19.68
N PRO A 242 -11.83 -0.40 -19.56
CA PRO A 242 -10.95 0.36 -18.66
C PRO A 242 -11.49 0.40 -17.21
N PRO A 243 -10.64 0.68 -16.21
CA PRO A 243 -11.08 0.85 -14.84
C PRO A 243 -11.90 2.12 -14.66
N SER A 244 -12.90 2.06 -13.78
CA SER A 244 -13.65 3.23 -13.33
C SER A 244 -12.89 3.97 -12.22
N ILE A 245 -13.32 5.19 -11.89
CA ILE A 245 -12.76 5.95 -10.76
C ILE A 245 -12.95 5.19 -9.44
N ASP A 246 -14.11 4.56 -9.24
CA ASP A 246 -14.37 3.75 -8.04
C ASP A 246 -13.49 2.50 -7.99
N ALA A 247 -13.24 1.86 -9.14
CA ALA A 247 -12.32 0.73 -9.23
C ALA A 247 -10.88 1.13 -8.88
N TYR A 248 -10.45 2.33 -9.28
CA TYR A 248 -9.17 2.88 -8.88
C TYR A 248 -9.08 3.17 -7.38
N GLY A 249 -10.13 3.73 -6.78
CA GLY A 249 -10.18 3.96 -5.32
C GLY A 249 -9.98 2.66 -4.54
N MET A 250 -10.77 1.62 -4.87
CA MET A 250 -10.60 0.30 -4.27
C MET A 250 -9.17 -0.25 -4.46
N TYR A 251 -8.63 -0.14 -5.67
CA TYR A 251 -7.26 -0.56 -5.96
C TYR A 251 -6.23 0.15 -5.06
N LEU A 252 -6.40 1.44 -4.83
CA LEU A 252 -5.46 2.21 -4.03
C LEU A 252 -5.57 1.90 -2.54
N ASP A 253 -6.77 1.62 -2.03
CA ASP A 253 -6.98 1.15 -0.65
C ASP A 253 -6.28 -0.19 -0.42
N HIS A 254 -6.37 -1.11 -1.38
CA HIS A 254 -5.64 -2.38 -1.33
C HIS A 254 -4.12 -2.19 -1.34
N ALA A 255 -3.61 -1.27 -2.16
CA ALA A 255 -2.19 -0.97 -2.21
C ALA A 255 -1.68 -0.37 -0.90
N ARG A 256 -2.44 0.56 -0.30
CA ARG A 256 -2.13 1.17 1.00
C ARG A 256 -2.14 0.14 2.12
N ALA A 257 -3.19 -0.68 2.20
CA ALA A 257 -3.28 -1.74 3.20
C ALA A 257 -2.12 -2.74 3.10
N LEU A 258 -1.63 -3.03 1.89
CA LEU A 258 -0.45 -3.86 1.69
C LEU A 258 0.83 -3.16 2.16
N ALA A 259 1.03 -1.88 1.84
CA ALA A 259 2.19 -1.12 2.31
C ALA A 259 2.21 -0.99 3.85
N ASP A 260 1.06 -0.69 4.47
CA ASP A 260 0.91 -0.62 5.92
C ASP A 260 1.24 -1.97 6.59
N GLY A 261 0.81 -3.08 5.95
CA GLY A 261 1.13 -4.44 6.40
C GLY A 261 2.64 -4.72 6.36
N LEU A 262 3.32 -4.31 5.28
CA LEU A 262 4.78 -4.45 5.14
C LEU A 262 5.54 -3.62 6.17
N GLU A 263 5.08 -2.41 6.48
CA GLU A 263 5.68 -1.56 7.50
C GLU A 263 5.58 -2.20 8.90
N LEU A 264 4.44 -2.79 9.24
CA LEU A 264 4.25 -3.46 10.53
C LEU A 264 5.14 -4.70 10.74
N GLU A 265 5.51 -5.40 9.66
CA GLU A 265 6.44 -6.53 9.72
C GLU A 265 7.89 -6.08 9.88
N CYS A 266 8.23 -4.88 9.42
CA CYS A 266 9.57 -4.32 9.50
C CYS A 266 9.77 -3.64 10.86
N GLU A 267 10.50 -4.28 11.79
CA GLU A 267 10.96 -3.63 13.02
C GLU A 267 11.96 -2.47 12.78
N LEU A 268 12.30 -2.19 11.52
CA LEU A 268 13.17 -1.12 11.06
C LEU A 268 12.33 0.00 10.43
N ALA A 269 12.64 1.25 10.76
CA ALA A 269 11.94 2.48 10.35
C ALA A 269 12.09 2.83 8.85
N PHE A 270 11.80 1.88 7.96
CA PHE A 270 11.69 2.13 6.53
C PHE A 270 10.21 2.36 6.21
N GLU A 271 9.84 3.61 5.97
CA GLU A 271 8.53 3.93 5.39
C GLU A 271 8.53 3.44 3.94
N TYR A 272 7.62 2.50 3.61
CA TYR A 272 7.44 2.03 2.25
C TYR A 272 6.54 2.99 1.50
N ASP A 273 7.14 3.89 0.72
CA ASP A 273 6.41 4.73 -0.22
C ASP A 273 5.73 3.90 -1.34
N MET A 274 4.67 4.44 -1.94
CA MET A 274 3.98 3.75 -3.04
C MET A 274 4.88 3.52 -4.26
N TRP A 275 5.95 4.31 -4.45
CA TRP A 275 6.94 4.05 -5.50
C TRP A 275 7.77 2.78 -5.25
N THR A 276 8.05 2.45 -4.00
CA THR A 276 8.72 1.23 -3.59
C THR A 276 7.79 0.03 -3.78
N LEU A 277 6.52 0.18 -3.38
CA LEU A 277 5.51 -0.84 -3.65
C LEU A 277 5.32 -1.05 -5.17
N TYR A 278 5.25 0.02 -5.96
CA TYR A 278 5.16 -0.03 -7.42
C TYR A 278 6.27 -0.90 -8.02
N ARG A 279 7.52 -0.62 -7.67
CA ARG A 279 8.69 -1.35 -8.21
C ARG A 279 8.65 -2.82 -7.80
N ALA A 280 8.26 -3.10 -6.57
CA ALA A 280 8.11 -4.47 -6.08
C ALA A 280 7.01 -5.22 -6.84
N LEU A 281 5.79 -4.66 -6.92
CA LEU A 281 4.69 -5.24 -7.67
C LEU A 281 5.07 -5.44 -9.14
N TRP A 282 5.73 -4.45 -9.76
CA TRP A 282 6.15 -4.52 -11.15
C TRP A 282 7.03 -5.73 -11.44
N ARG A 283 8.05 -6.00 -10.62
CA ARG A 283 8.95 -7.16 -10.81
C ARG A 283 8.32 -8.48 -10.42
N ARG A 284 7.36 -8.46 -9.50
CA ARG A 284 6.65 -9.65 -9.03
C ARG A 284 5.44 -10.02 -9.88
N SER A 285 5.00 -9.12 -10.73
CA SER A 285 3.91 -9.38 -11.66
C SER A 285 4.33 -10.43 -12.70
N PRO A 286 3.43 -11.34 -13.10
CA PRO A 286 3.75 -12.35 -14.11
C PRO A 286 4.26 -11.69 -15.41
N GLU A 287 5.36 -12.20 -15.95
CA GLU A 287 5.78 -11.84 -17.31
C GLU A 287 4.76 -12.38 -18.30
N ARG A 288 4.26 -11.53 -19.20
CA ARG A 288 3.41 -11.96 -20.30
C ARG A 288 4.26 -12.15 -21.55
N GLU A 289 4.35 -13.39 -22.02
CA GLU A 289 4.91 -13.77 -23.32
C GLU A 289 4.07 -13.25 -24.50
#